data_AF-A0A7W8SQY3-F1
#
_entry.id   AF-A0A7W8SQY3-F1
#
_cell.length_a   1.000
_cell.length_b   1.000
_cell.length_c   1.000
_cell.angle_alpha   90.00
_cell.angle_beta   90.00
_cell.angle_gamma   90.00
#
_symmetry.space_group_name_H-M   'P 1'
#
loop_
_entity.id
_entity.type
_entity.pdbx_description
1 polymer ?
#
loop_
_entity_poly.entity_id
_entity_poly.type
_entity_poly.pdbx_seq_one_letter_code
_entity_poly.pdbx_strand_id
1 'polypeptide(L)'
;MAADSHQKRHLSTVLSYIPIGGICMAHLSTHKDGLLKRVRRIAGQVQAIERSLESDADCEKVLHLVAATRGAMNGLLDEIVEAHAREHVAHPDLTANQRKKGVDALIGAIRRYSK
;
A
#
# COMPACT_ATOMS: atom_id res chain seq x y z
N MET A 1 36.35 -19.25 18.58
CA MET A 1 36.11 -18.19 17.57
C MET A 1 34.63 -18.19 17.25
N ALA A 2 33.86 -17.57 18.15
CA ALA A 2 32.40 -17.48 18.08
C ALA A 2 32.06 -16.08 17.55
N ALA A 3 31.30 -16.03 16.46
CA ALA A 3 30.53 -14.86 16.06
C ALA A 3 29.43 -15.31 15.08
N ASP A 4 28.28 -15.58 15.69
CA ASP A 4 27.00 -15.00 15.27
C ASP A 4 26.29 -15.56 14.03
N SER A 5 25.90 -16.83 14.15
CA SER A 5 24.81 -17.47 13.39
C SER A 5 23.41 -17.00 13.83
N HIS A 6 23.30 -15.96 14.68
CA HIS A 6 22.05 -15.49 15.26
C HIS A 6 21.37 -14.38 14.44
N GLN A 7 22.11 -13.70 13.55
CA GLN A 7 21.61 -12.54 12.78
C GLN A 7 20.90 -12.89 11.45
N LYS A 8 20.88 -14.16 11.02
CA LYS A 8 20.17 -14.58 9.79
C LYS A 8 18.73 -15.08 10.02
N ARG A 9 18.21 -14.99 11.24
CA ARG A 9 16.87 -15.48 11.61
C ARG A 9 15.82 -14.40 11.81
N HIS A 10 16.11 -13.13 11.49
CA HIS A 10 15.20 -12.02 11.78
C HIS A 10 14.59 -11.32 10.54
N LEU A 11 14.84 -11.84 9.33
CA LEU A 11 14.34 -11.24 8.08
C LEU A 11 13.27 -12.07 7.36
N SER A 12 12.77 -13.15 7.96
CA SER A 12 11.81 -14.08 7.33
C SER A 12 10.34 -13.93 7.80
N THR A 13 10.03 -12.97 8.68
CA THR A 13 8.74 -12.98 9.43
C THR A 13 7.75 -11.87 9.03
N VAL A 14 8.01 -11.10 7.96
CA VAL A 14 7.07 -10.03 7.52
C VAL A 14 6.27 -10.41 6.27
N LEU A 15 6.47 -11.63 5.75
CA LEU A 15 5.83 -12.11 4.51
C LEU A 15 4.85 -13.27 4.73
N SER A 16 4.29 -13.41 5.93
CA SER A 16 3.32 -14.49 6.22
C SER A 16 1.94 -13.95 6.58
N TYR A 17 0.98 -14.33 5.74
CA TYR A 17 -0.46 -14.44 6.00
C TYR A 17 -1.34 -13.20 5.76
N ILE A 18 -1.52 -12.85 4.49
CA ILE A 18 -2.82 -12.35 4.01
C ILE A 18 -3.68 -13.59 3.76
N PRO A 19 -4.81 -13.81 4.47
CA PRO A 19 -5.69 -14.91 4.14
C PRO A 19 -6.29 -14.61 2.76
N ILE A 20 -6.01 -15.50 1.81
CA ILE A 20 -6.64 -15.57 0.49
C ILE A 20 -8.08 -16.04 0.72
N GLY A 21 -8.93 -15.15 1.21
CA GLY A 21 -10.38 -15.29 1.20
C GLY A 21 -10.91 -14.33 0.16
N GLY A 22 -11.21 -14.84 -1.03
CA GLY A 22 -11.49 -14.07 -2.24
C GLY A 22 -12.46 -12.91 -2.03
N ILE A 23 -11.90 -11.71 -1.96
CA ILE A 23 -12.59 -10.47 -2.29
C ILE A 23 -12.14 -10.17 -3.71
N CYS A 24 -13.01 -10.41 -4.69
CA CYS A 24 -12.67 -10.12 -6.06
C CYS A 24 -12.46 -8.60 -6.17
N MET A 25 -11.25 -8.18 -6.50
CA MET A 25 -10.90 -6.78 -6.85
C MET A 25 -11.53 -6.36 -8.20
N ALA A 26 -12.66 -6.95 -8.58
CA ALA A 26 -13.37 -6.69 -9.82
C ALA A 26 -13.79 -5.21 -9.94
N HIS A 27 -14.01 -4.50 -8.82
CA HIS A 27 -14.37 -3.08 -8.81
C HIS A 27 -13.18 -2.13 -9.10
N LEU A 28 -11.93 -2.57 -8.88
CA LEU A 28 -10.77 -1.83 -9.37
C LEU A 28 -10.66 -1.88 -10.90
N SER A 29 -11.43 -2.73 -11.59
CA SER A 29 -11.42 -2.79 -13.05
C SER A 29 -12.09 -1.56 -13.70
N THR A 30 -13.11 -0.99 -13.08
CA THR A 30 -13.85 0.18 -13.60
C THR A 30 -13.05 1.49 -13.52
N HIS A 31 -12.12 1.59 -12.56
CA HIS A 31 -11.20 2.73 -12.40
C HIS A 31 -9.73 2.35 -12.61
N LYS A 32 -9.48 1.19 -13.24
CA LYS A 32 -8.15 0.58 -13.35
C LYS A 32 -7.14 1.52 -13.99
N ASP A 33 -7.54 2.20 -15.06
CA ASP A 33 -6.65 3.06 -15.81
C ASP A 33 -6.21 4.29 -15.01
N GLY A 34 -7.11 4.84 -14.18
CA GLY A 34 -6.80 5.95 -13.27
C GLY A 34 -5.79 5.54 -12.20
N LEU A 35 -6.05 4.41 -11.55
CA LEU A 35 -5.15 3.83 -10.53
C LEU A 35 -3.78 3.47 -11.13
N LEU A 36 -3.75 2.85 -12.31
CA LEU A 36 -2.51 2.54 -13.01
C LEU A 36 -1.72 3.79 -13.38
N LYS A 37 -2.37 4.87 -13.83
CA LYS A 37 -1.71 6.16 -14.09
C LYS A 37 -1.07 6.72 -12.82
N ARG A 38 -1.77 6.67 -11.68
CA ARG A 38 -1.22 7.09 -10.38
C ARG A 38 -0.01 6.24 -9.98
N VAL A 39 -0.13 4.91 -10.03
CA VAL A 39 0.98 3.99 -9.72
C VAL A 39 2.20 4.28 -10.58
N ARG A 40 2.02 4.48 -11.90
CA ARG A 40 3.12 4.85 -12.81
C ARG A 40 3.76 6.19 -12.45
N ARG A 41 2.97 7.19 -12.06
CA ARG A 41 3.48 8.48 -11.59
C ARG A 41 4.33 8.31 -10.33
N ILE A 42 3.84 7.55 -9.34
CA ILE A 42 4.60 7.27 -8.12
C ILE A 42 5.90 6.53 -8.44
N ALA A 43 5.87 5.53 -9.32
CA ALA A 43 7.08 4.83 -9.74
C ALA A 43 8.12 5.79 -10.32
N GLY A 44 7.69 6.78 -11.12
CA GLY A 44 8.57 7.84 -11.61
C GLY A 44 9.16 8.73 -10.51
N GLN A 45 8.40 8.98 -9.43
CA GLN A 45 8.91 9.71 -8.25
C GLN A 45 9.95 8.89 -7.47
N VAL A 46 9.72 7.59 -7.31
CA VAL A 46 10.69 6.68 -6.67
C VAL A 46 11.99 6.64 -7.47
N GLN A 47 11.92 6.52 -8.80
CA GLN A 47 13.11 6.58 -9.66
C GLN A 47 13.81 7.96 -9.59
N ALA A 48 13.06 9.04 -9.34
CA ALA A 48 13.67 10.36 -9.16
C ALA A 48 14.43 10.47 -7.83
N ILE A 49 13.97 9.80 -6.77
CA ILE A 49 14.70 9.67 -5.50
C ILE A 49 16.00 8.91 -5.74
N GLU A 50 15.93 7.74 -6.39
CA GLU A 50 17.10 6.91 -6.72
C GLU A 50 18.17 7.71 -7.47
N ARG A 51 17.80 8.36 -8.59
CA ARG A 51 18.73 9.22 -9.35
C ARG A 51 19.32 10.37 -8.53
N SER A 52 18.53 10.94 -7.61
CA SER A 52 19.02 12.04 -6.76
C SER A 52 20.05 11.55 -5.74
N LEU A 53 19.91 10.31 -5.25
CA LEU A 53 20.90 9.68 -4.38
C LEU A 53 22.16 9.28 -5.15
N GLU A 54 22.01 8.75 -6.37
CA GLU A 54 23.15 8.37 -7.23
C GLU A 54 23.99 9.56 -7.70
N SER A 55 23.38 10.76 -7.78
CA SER A 55 24.04 11.98 -8.24
C SER A 55 24.55 12.87 -7.10
N ASP A 56 24.58 12.36 -5.86
CA ASP A 56 24.96 13.11 -4.64
C ASP A 56 24.23 14.46 -4.54
N ALA A 57 22.94 14.47 -4.86
CA ALA A 57 22.13 15.68 -4.85
C ALA A 57 21.96 16.24 -3.43
N ASP A 58 21.65 17.54 -3.37
CA ASP A 58 21.41 18.23 -2.10
C ASP A 58 20.33 17.54 -1.22
N CYS A 59 20.60 17.48 0.09
CA CYS A 59 19.74 16.80 1.07
C CYS A 59 18.31 17.37 1.09
N GLU A 60 18.14 18.68 0.92
CA GLU A 60 16.84 19.34 0.86
C GLU A 60 16.02 18.83 -0.34
N LYS A 61 16.68 18.67 -1.49
CA LYS A 61 16.03 18.14 -2.70
C LYS A 61 15.55 16.70 -2.50
N VAL A 62 16.38 15.84 -1.89
CA VAL A 62 16.00 14.45 -1.59
C VAL A 62 14.81 14.43 -0.61
N LEU A 63 14.84 15.27 0.43
CA LEU A 63 13.76 15.39 1.42
C LEU A 63 12.43 15.77 0.76
N HIS A 64 12.43 16.75 -0.14
CA HIS A 64 11.23 17.15 -0.86
C HIS A 64 10.69 16.05 -1.78
N LEU A 65 11.56 15.30 -2.47
CA LEU A 65 11.14 14.19 -3.32
C LEU A 65 10.51 13.05 -2.51
N VAL A 66 11.09 12.70 -1.36
CA VAL A 66 10.54 11.69 -0.46
C VAL A 66 9.19 12.14 0.10
N ALA A 67 9.08 13.40 0.55
CA ALA A 67 7.83 13.95 1.07
C ALA A 67 6.71 13.94 0.01
N ALA A 68 7.02 14.36 -1.22
CA ALA A 68 6.08 14.34 -2.33
C ALA A 68 5.64 12.90 -2.70
N THR A 69 6.57 11.94 -2.66
CA THR A 69 6.28 10.53 -2.94
C THR A 69 5.38 9.93 -1.87
N ARG A 70 5.65 10.23 -0.58
CA ARG A 70 4.77 9.83 0.54
C ARG A 70 3.36 10.39 0.38
N GLY A 71 3.23 11.67 0.02
CA GLY A 71 1.92 12.29 -0.22
C GLY A 71 1.14 11.61 -1.36
N ALA A 72 1.82 11.28 -2.47
CA ALA A 72 1.20 10.56 -3.57
C ALA A 72 0.76 9.13 -3.19
N MET A 73 1.54 8.44 -2.36
CA MET A 73 1.18 7.12 -1.83
C MET A 73 -0.05 7.18 -0.92
N ASN A 74 -0.13 8.16 -0.03
CA ASN A 74 -1.30 8.36 0.82
C ASN A 74 -2.55 8.63 -0.03
N GLY A 75 -2.45 9.49 -1.04
CA GLY A 75 -3.58 9.77 -1.93
C GLY A 75 -4.04 8.56 -2.77
N LEU A 76 -3.14 7.63 -3.10
CA LEU A 76 -3.52 6.35 -3.72
C LEU A 76 -4.23 5.44 -2.72
N LEU A 77 -3.75 5.38 -1.47
CA LEU A 77 -4.36 4.59 -0.42
C LEU A 77 -5.79 5.06 -0.12
N ASP A 78 -6.01 6.37 0.02
CA ASP A 78 -7.32 6.95 0.29
C ASP A 78 -8.36 6.51 -0.75
N GLU A 79 -7.99 6.56 -2.03
CA GLU A 79 -8.86 6.15 -3.14
C GLU A 79 -9.21 4.66 -3.08
N ILE A 80 -8.25 3.80 -2.76
CA ILE A 80 -8.48 2.35 -2.62
C ILE A 80 -9.35 2.05 -1.40
N VAL A 81 -9.11 2.74 -0.27
CA VAL A 81 -9.90 2.59 0.96
C VAL A 81 -11.35 3.00 0.71
N GLU A 82 -11.58 4.12 0.04
CA GLU A 82 -12.93 4.57 -0.31
C GLU A 82 -13.64 3.53 -1.20
N ALA A 83 -12.98 3.07 -2.26
CA ALA A 83 -13.54 2.07 -3.17
C ALA A 83 -13.90 0.78 -2.42
N HIS A 84 -13.02 0.31 -1.54
CA HIS A 84 -13.28 -0.88 -0.72
C HIS A 84 -14.44 -0.66 0.26
N ALA A 85 -14.52 0.50 0.91
CA ALA A 85 -15.60 0.81 1.84
C ALA A 85 -16.95 0.86 1.12
N ARG A 86 -17.04 1.46 -0.06
CA ARG A 86 -18.28 1.51 -0.84
C ARG A 86 -18.73 0.11 -1.26
N GLU A 87 -17.81 -0.70 -1.78
CA GLU A 87 -18.15 -1.98 -2.41
C GLU A 87 -18.31 -3.14 -1.41
N HIS A 88 -17.43 -3.24 -0.41
CA HIS A 88 -17.38 -4.40 0.49
C HIS A 88 -17.95 -4.12 1.88
N VAL A 89 -18.26 -2.85 2.19
CA VAL A 89 -18.81 -2.47 3.50
C VAL A 89 -20.18 -1.82 3.37
N ALA A 90 -20.40 -0.91 2.43
CA ALA A 90 -21.64 -0.15 2.32
C ALA A 90 -22.63 -0.74 1.31
N HIS A 91 -22.19 -1.52 0.34
CA HIS A 91 -23.03 -2.00 -0.76
C HIS A 91 -24.29 -2.73 -0.23
N PRO A 92 -25.50 -2.40 -0.75
CA PRO A 92 -26.76 -2.91 -0.20
C PRO A 92 -26.92 -4.43 -0.37
N ASP A 93 -26.43 -4.97 -1.48
CA ASP A 93 -26.61 -6.40 -1.82
C ASP A 93 -25.67 -7.37 -1.08
N LEU A 94 -24.87 -6.86 -0.14
CA LEU A 94 -23.97 -7.70 0.65
C LEU A 94 -24.73 -8.47 1.73
N THR A 95 -24.52 -9.78 1.76
CA THR A 95 -24.87 -10.61 2.91
C THR A 95 -24.14 -10.15 4.17
N ALA A 96 -24.68 -10.48 5.36
CA ALA A 96 -24.04 -10.15 6.63
C ALA A 96 -22.60 -10.68 6.73
N ASN A 97 -22.33 -11.88 6.20
CA ASN A 97 -20.99 -12.47 6.21
C ASN A 97 -20.02 -11.73 5.26
N GLN A 98 -20.46 -11.37 4.05
CA GLN A 98 -19.64 -10.58 3.12
C GLN A 98 -19.30 -9.22 3.70
N ARG A 99 -20.28 -8.53 4.28
CA ARG A 99 -20.08 -7.22 4.93
C ARG A 99 -19.10 -7.31 6.10
N LYS A 100 -19.23 -8.34 6.95
CA LYS A 100 -18.29 -8.58 8.06
C LYS A 100 -16.86 -8.74 7.55
N LYS A 101 -16.64 -9.56 6.51
CA LYS A 101 -15.31 -9.73 5.89
C LYS A 101 -14.76 -8.40 5.34
N GLY A 102 -15.60 -7.60 4.69
CA GLY A 102 -15.21 -6.28 4.18
C GLY A 102 -14.77 -5.32 5.29
N VAL A 103 -15.52 -5.28 6.40
CA VAL A 103 -15.18 -4.48 7.59
C VAL A 103 -13.89 -4.96 8.24
N ASP A 104 -13.71 -6.26 8.44
CA ASP A 104 -12.50 -6.84 9.03
C ASP A 104 -11.25 -6.51 8.19
N ALA A 105 -11.36 -6.60 6.86
CA ALA A 105 -10.30 -6.21 5.94
C ALA A 105 -9.98 -4.71 6.02
N LEU A 106 -11.01 -3.85 6.08
CA LEU A 106 -10.86 -2.40 6.17
C LEU A 106 -10.18 -1.98 7.49
N ILE A 107 -10.63 -2.53 8.63
CA ILE A 107 -9.99 -2.32 9.94
C ILE A 107 -8.53 -2.80 9.91
N GLY A 108 -8.28 -3.95 9.27
CA GLY A 108 -6.95 -4.49 9.07
C GLY A 108 -6.03 -3.56 8.28
N ALA A 109 -6.54 -2.88 7.25
CA ALA A 109 -5.79 -1.91 6.47
C ALA A 109 -5.50 -0.63 7.28
N ILE A 110 -6.52 -0.05 7.91
CA ILE A 110 -6.41 1.19 8.71
C ILE A 110 -5.39 1.02 9.85
N ARG A 111 -5.43 -0.11 10.58
CA ARG A 111 -4.48 -0.39 11.68
C ARG A 111 -3.02 -0.49 11.22
N ARG A 112 -2.76 -0.84 9.96
CA ARG A 112 -1.40 -0.95 9.41
C ARG A 112 -0.88 0.40 8.93
N TYR A 113 -1.75 1.23 8.37
CA TYR A 113 -1.39 2.56 7.87
C TYR A 113 -1.34 3.64 8.96
N SER A 114 -2.14 3.51 10.03
CA SER A 114 -2.17 4.47 11.13
C SER A 114 -1.01 4.34 12.12
N LYS A 115 -0.06 3.42 11.89
CA LYS A 115 1.18 3.30 12.65
C LYS A 115 2.29 4.05 11.94
#